data_AF-A0A1F5KUD1-F1
#
_entry.id   AF-A0A1F5KUD1-F1
#
_cell.length_a   1.000
_cell.length_b   1.000
_cell.length_c   1.000
_cell.angle_alpha   90.00
_cell.angle_beta   90.00
_cell.angle_gamma   90.00
#
_symmetry.space_group_name_H-M   'P 1'
#
loop_
_entity.id
_entity.type
_entity.pdbx_description
1 polymer ?
#
loop_
_entity_poly.entity_id
_entity_poly.type
_entity_poly.pdbx_seq_one_letter_code
_entity_poly.pdbx_strand_id
1 'polypeptide(L)'
;MLRRTKEDIIKELKKCFKENGNKTPSEKIFYETTEVKITDRRKFWPNYGELVREAGLTPNKFDKTKYTSKQLCKMFVGIMRDKHTWPTRGLLDVKHNEDLNFPDSSTFYNKLGLAKKLAETILDFVGDKRGYDDVIKICNLAREKFKANDKEVGEDLITGFVYLGKQHGRYKIGKTKNLYRRREDITLMGSEEFDLLHWIETDDMGGIEAYWHTRFKQKWIRGEWFKLSPSDIKVFKRWPKKIG
;
A
#
# COMPACT_ATOMS: atom_id res chain seq x y z
N MET A 1 -13.72 -34.99 25.35
CA MET A 1 -12.62 -34.54 24.45
C MET A 1 -11.49 -33.99 25.30
N LEU A 2 -10.29 -34.57 25.22
CA LEU A 2 -9.12 -33.99 25.88
C LEU A 2 -8.89 -32.57 25.35
N ARG A 3 -8.76 -31.61 26.26
CA ARG A 3 -8.38 -30.23 25.92
C ARG A 3 -6.86 -30.21 25.76
N ARG A 4 -6.37 -29.79 24.58
CA ARG A 4 -4.93 -29.56 24.36
C ARG A 4 -4.46 -28.41 25.23
N THR A 5 -3.27 -28.57 25.81
CA THR A 5 -2.59 -27.53 26.57
C THR A 5 -1.88 -26.55 25.64
N LYS A 6 -1.40 -25.44 26.20
CA LYS A 6 -0.63 -24.43 25.46
C LYS A 6 0.68 -25.04 24.95
N GLU A 7 1.33 -25.85 25.78
CA GLU A 7 2.59 -26.51 25.52
C GLU A 7 2.48 -27.55 24.40
N ASP A 8 1.36 -28.31 24.36
CA ASP A 8 1.11 -29.29 23.31
C ASP A 8 1.06 -28.64 21.92
N ILE A 9 0.40 -27.48 21.82
CA ILE A 9 0.27 -26.75 20.55
C ILE A 9 1.62 -26.20 20.08
N ILE A 10 2.43 -25.67 21.00
CA ILE A 10 3.80 -25.21 20.70
C ILE A 10 4.68 -26.38 20.25
N LYS A 11 4.56 -27.54 20.91
CA LYS A 11 5.33 -28.74 20.57
C LYS A 11 5.00 -29.25 19.16
N GLU A 12 3.71 -29.31 18.82
CA GLU A 12 3.26 -29.67 17.47
C GLU A 12 3.75 -28.68 16.42
N LEU A 13 3.72 -27.38 16.70
CA LEU A 13 4.25 -26.37 15.78
C LEU A 13 5.77 -26.54 15.56
N LYS A 14 6.54 -26.80 16.61
CA LYS A 14 7.98 -27.06 16.51
C LYS A 14 8.30 -28.35 15.75
N LYS A 15 7.46 -29.39 15.88
CA LYS A 15 7.58 -30.62 15.11
C LYS A 15 7.31 -30.35 13.63
N CYS A 16 6.19 -29.69 13.31
CA CYS A 16 5.82 -29.30 11.96
C CYS A 16 6.89 -28.39 11.31
N PHE A 17 7.51 -27.48 12.07
CA PHE A 17 8.64 -26.67 11.61
C PHE A 17 9.83 -27.51 11.12
N LYS A 18 10.20 -28.56 11.87
CA LYS A 18 11.31 -29.46 11.49
C LYS A 18 10.95 -30.26 10.24
N GLU A 19 9.73 -30.81 10.18
CA GLU A 19 9.24 -31.59 9.04
C GLU A 19 9.10 -30.72 7.77
N ASN A 20 8.78 -29.44 7.93
CA ASN A 20 8.70 -28.45 6.85
C ASN A 20 10.07 -27.85 6.46
N GLY A 21 11.17 -28.60 6.66
CA GLY A 21 12.51 -28.21 6.26
C GLY A 21 13.07 -27.00 7.02
N ASN A 22 12.77 -26.91 8.32
CA ASN A 22 13.14 -25.79 9.21
C ASN A 22 12.61 -24.44 8.71
N LYS A 23 11.41 -24.44 8.14
CA LYS A 23 10.67 -23.23 7.76
C LYS A 23 9.35 -23.18 8.51
N THR A 24 8.98 -22.01 8.98
CA THR A 24 7.68 -21.79 9.64
C THR A 24 6.55 -22.22 8.71
N PRO A 25 5.74 -23.24 9.08
CA PRO A 25 4.63 -23.66 8.26
C PRO A 25 3.60 -22.53 8.17
N SER A 26 2.93 -22.41 7.02
CA SER A 26 1.79 -21.49 6.92
C SER A 26 0.68 -21.90 7.89
N GLU A 27 -0.18 -20.96 8.29
CA GLU A 27 -1.31 -21.25 9.17
C GLU A 27 -2.17 -22.40 8.63
N LYS A 28 -2.42 -22.40 7.32
CA LYS A 28 -3.15 -23.46 6.62
C LYS A 28 -2.44 -24.81 6.73
N ILE A 29 -1.16 -24.86 6.36
CA ILE A 29 -0.36 -26.11 6.39
C ILE A 29 -0.35 -26.68 7.80
N PHE A 30 -0.09 -25.86 8.82
CA PHE A 30 -0.05 -26.33 10.20
C PHE A 30 -1.35 -27.02 10.65
N TYR A 31 -2.52 -26.49 10.27
CA TYR A 31 -3.80 -27.11 10.63
C TYR A 31 -4.18 -28.31 9.75
N GLU A 32 -3.66 -28.40 8.52
CA GLU A 32 -3.89 -29.54 7.63
C GLU A 32 -2.98 -30.73 7.98
N THR A 33 -1.77 -30.48 8.46
CA THR A 33 -0.77 -31.50 8.75
C THR A 33 -0.73 -31.92 10.22
N THR A 34 -1.48 -31.25 11.10
CA THR A 34 -1.56 -31.60 12.52
C THR A 34 -3.00 -31.80 12.94
N GLU A 35 -3.18 -32.49 14.06
CA GLU A 35 -4.49 -32.61 14.70
C GLU A 35 -4.90 -31.37 15.51
N VAL A 36 -4.08 -30.30 15.52
CA VAL A 36 -4.41 -29.05 16.19
C VAL A 36 -5.52 -28.36 15.41
N LYS A 37 -6.62 -27.98 16.08
CA LYS A 37 -7.67 -27.19 15.45
C LYS A 37 -7.45 -25.70 15.68
N ILE A 38 -8.00 -24.88 14.78
CA ILE A 38 -8.06 -23.41 14.96
C ILE A 38 -8.69 -23.04 16.31
N THR A 39 -9.71 -23.78 16.74
CA THR A 39 -10.38 -23.59 18.05
C THR A 39 -9.48 -23.84 19.24
N ASP A 40 -8.46 -24.69 19.11
CA ASP A 40 -7.49 -24.94 20.18
C ASP A 40 -6.51 -23.78 20.30
N ARG A 41 -6.02 -23.23 19.17
CA ARG A 41 -5.19 -22.01 19.19
C ARG A 41 -5.93 -20.83 19.81
N ARG A 42 -7.18 -20.58 19.40
CA ARG A 42 -7.96 -19.39 19.81
C ARG A 42 -8.19 -19.27 21.32
N LYS A 43 -7.98 -20.35 22.09
CA LYS A 43 -8.03 -20.33 23.56
C LYS A 43 -6.84 -19.58 24.18
N PHE A 44 -5.70 -19.52 23.49
CA PHE A 44 -4.45 -19.01 24.05
C PHE A 44 -3.82 -17.88 23.22
N TRP A 45 -4.04 -17.85 21.90
CA TRP A 45 -3.47 -16.83 21.01
C TRP A 45 -4.51 -16.18 20.08
N PRO A 46 -4.48 -14.84 19.92
CA PRO A 46 -5.42 -14.12 19.08
C PRO A 46 -5.22 -14.39 17.58
N ASN A 47 -3.97 -14.62 17.15
CA ASN A 47 -3.62 -14.94 15.76
C ASN A 47 -2.48 -15.98 15.70
N TYR A 48 -2.26 -16.57 14.53
CA TYR A 48 -1.21 -17.58 14.32
C TYR A 48 0.21 -17.02 14.48
N GLY A 49 0.42 -15.74 14.16
CA GLY A 49 1.69 -15.06 14.36
C GLY A 49 2.14 -15.02 15.82
N GLU A 50 1.23 -14.78 16.77
CA GLU A 50 1.56 -14.81 18.21
C GLU A 50 1.97 -16.19 18.67
N LEU A 51 1.27 -17.25 18.23
CA LEU A 51 1.66 -18.63 18.50
C LEU A 51 3.09 -18.90 17.98
N VAL A 52 3.39 -18.48 16.75
CA VAL A 52 4.71 -18.69 16.14
C VAL A 52 5.81 -17.96 16.91
N ARG A 53 5.57 -16.71 17.32
CA ARG A 53 6.54 -15.94 18.13
C ARG A 53 6.78 -16.59 19.48
N GLU A 54 5.71 -17.01 20.17
CA GLU A 54 5.84 -17.66 21.47
C GLU A 54 6.56 -19.02 21.38
N ALA A 55 6.39 -19.74 20.27
CA ALA A 55 7.17 -20.94 19.99
C ALA A 55 8.67 -20.67 19.74
N GLY A 56 9.12 -19.40 19.74
CA GLY A 56 10.50 -19.01 19.44
C GLY A 56 10.83 -19.07 17.94
N LEU A 57 9.82 -19.05 17.07
CA LEU A 57 9.98 -19.13 15.62
C LEU A 57 9.70 -17.76 14.96
N THR A 58 10.11 -17.60 13.70
CA THR A 58 9.87 -16.35 12.95
C THR A 58 8.58 -16.48 12.12
N PRO A 59 7.57 -15.61 12.29
CA PRO A 59 6.36 -15.61 11.47
C PRO A 59 6.68 -15.43 9.98
N ASN A 60 5.90 -16.11 9.12
CA ASN A 60 6.00 -15.93 7.68
C ASN A 60 5.71 -14.47 7.32
N LYS A 61 6.58 -13.87 6.50
CA LYS A 61 6.31 -12.57 5.91
C LYS A 61 5.23 -12.75 4.84
N PHE A 62 4.12 -12.05 4.97
CA PHE A 62 3.08 -12.04 3.95
C PHE A 62 3.56 -11.23 2.74
N ASP A 63 4.34 -11.87 1.88
CA ASP A 63 4.67 -11.34 0.58
C ASP A 63 3.54 -11.68 -0.38
N LYS A 64 2.56 -10.79 -0.50
CA LYS A 64 1.36 -11.01 -1.35
C LYS A 64 1.68 -11.03 -2.84
N THR A 65 2.91 -10.70 -3.25
CA THR A 65 3.29 -10.65 -4.66
C THR A 65 3.83 -12.01 -5.11
N LYS A 66 3.37 -12.50 -6.27
CA LYS A 66 3.88 -13.72 -6.90
C LYS A 66 5.31 -13.56 -7.47
N TYR A 67 5.89 -12.37 -7.42
CA TYR A 67 7.17 -12.05 -8.04
C TYR A 67 8.26 -11.82 -6.99
N THR A 68 9.43 -12.40 -7.22
CA THR A 68 10.64 -12.09 -6.47
C THR A 68 11.17 -10.71 -6.86
N SER A 69 11.91 -10.03 -5.96
CA SER A 69 12.58 -8.77 -6.28
C SER A 69 13.46 -8.89 -7.52
N LYS A 70 14.15 -10.02 -7.70
CA LYS A 70 15.00 -10.30 -8.86
C LYS A 70 14.20 -10.34 -10.17
N GLN A 71 13.01 -10.95 -10.17
CA GLN A 71 12.14 -10.99 -11.36
C GLN A 71 11.63 -9.59 -11.71
N LEU A 72 11.20 -8.82 -10.71
CA LEU A 72 10.75 -7.44 -10.91
C LEU A 72 11.89 -6.56 -11.45
N CYS A 73 13.11 -6.67 -10.90
CA CYS A 73 14.25 -5.92 -11.45
C CYS A 73 14.52 -6.27 -12.91
N LYS A 74 14.46 -7.56 -13.30
CA LYS A 74 14.62 -7.97 -14.71
C LYS A 74 13.57 -7.33 -15.62
N MET A 75 12.30 -7.38 -15.21
CA MET A 75 11.19 -6.79 -15.97
C MET A 75 11.35 -5.27 -16.11
N PHE A 76 11.69 -4.59 -15.01
CA PHE A 76 11.89 -3.15 -14.99
C PHE A 76 13.06 -2.71 -15.89
N VAL A 77 14.18 -3.42 -15.82
CA VAL A 77 15.34 -3.19 -16.70
C VAL A 77 14.99 -3.45 -18.17
N GLY A 78 14.18 -4.47 -18.48
CA GLY A 78 13.70 -4.71 -19.83
C GLY A 78 12.98 -3.49 -20.41
N ILE A 79 12.12 -2.84 -19.63
CA ILE A 79 11.42 -1.63 -20.05
C ILE A 79 12.38 -0.44 -20.19
N MET A 80 13.34 -0.29 -19.27
CA MET A 80 14.36 0.76 -19.38
C MET A 80 15.09 0.70 -20.71
N ARG A 81 15.40 -0.51 -21.18
CA ARG A 81 16.08 -0.74 -22.46
C ARG A 81 15.19 -0.53 -23.66
N ASP A 82 13.96 -1.04 -23.62
CA ASP A 82 12.98 -0.87 -24.70
C ASP A 82 12.64 0.60 -24.94
N LYS A 83 12.49 1.38 -23.86
CA LYS A 83 12.10 2.81 -23.95
C LYS A 83 13.26 3.78 -23.83
N HIS A 84 14.48 3.28 -23.60
CA HIS A 84 15.68 4.07 -23.35
C HIS A 84 15.50 5.18 -22.30
N THR A 85 14.63 4.96 -21.30
CA THR A 85 14.25 5.96 -20.30
C THR A 85 13.85 5.31 -18.98
N TRP A 86 13.74 6.11 -17.92
CA TRP A 86 13.26 5.64 -16.62
C TRP A 86 11.76 5.32 -16.67
N PRO A 87 11.32 4.08 -16.34
CA PRO A 87 9.92 3.71 -16.35
C PRO A 87 9.11 4.52 -15.33
N THR A 88 8.15 5.29 -15.83
CA THR A 88 7.17 5.98 -14.99
C THR A 88 6.09 5.01 -14.55
N ARG A 89 5.35 5.37 -13.50
CA ARG A 89 4.19 4.58 -13.05
C ARG A 89 3.19 4.34 -14.16
N GLY A 90 2.86 5.39 -14.92
CA GLY A 90 1.94 5.29 -16.06
C GLY A 90 2.44 4.35 -17.15
N LEU A 91 3.75 4.31 -17.43
CA LEU A 91 4.30 3.35 -18.39
C LEU A 91 4.16 1.89 -17.92
N LEU A 92 4.38 1.63 -16.63
CA LEU A 92 4.17 0.31 -16.04
C LEU A 92 2.69 -0.09 -16.07
N ASP A 93 1.79 0.86 -15.80
CA ASP A 93 0.34 0.63 -15.85
C ASP A 93 -0.12 0.31 -17.27
N VAL A 94 0.36 1.03 -18.29
CA VAL A 94 0.10 0.71 -19.70
C VAL A 94 0.59 -0.69 -20.04
N LYS A 95 1.80 -1.07 -19.61
CA LYS A 95 2.33 -2.42 -19.84
C LYS A 95 1.52 -3.51 -19.15
N HIS A 96 1.03 -3.26 -17.94
CA HIS A 96 0.13 -4.18 -17.25
C HIS A 96 -1.22 -4.34 -17.97
N ASN A 97 -1.76 -3.26 -18.52
CA ASN A 97 -3.02 -3.32 -19.26
C ASN A 97 -2.87 -4.02 -20.63
N GLU A 98 -1.69 -3.93 -21.25
CA GLU A 98 -1.35 -4.68 -22.47
C GLU A 98 -1.15 -6.19 -22.20
N ASP A 99 -0.56 -6.54 -21.06
CA ASP A 99 -0.33 -7.92 -20.63
C ASP A 99 -0.63 -8.10 -19.14
N LEU A 100 -1.75 -8.76 -18.82
CA LEU A 100 -2.18 -9.03 -17.45
C LEU A 100 -1.21 -9.97 -16.68
N ASN A 101 -0.29 -10.64 -17.37
CA ASN A 101 0.79 -11.40 -16.72
C ASN A 101 1.97 -10.52 -16.29
N PHE A 102 2.03 -9.27 -16.75
CA PHE A 102 2.95 -8.27 -16.25
C PHE A 102 2.48 -7.75 -14.88
N PRO A 103 3.38 -7.48 -13.91
CA PRO A 103 2.96 -6.98 -12.60
C PRO A 103 2.35 -5.58 -12.67
N ASP A 104 1.35 -5.30 -11.82
CA ASP A 104 0.86 -3.94 -11.58
C ASP A 104 1.99 -3.02 -11.06
N SER A 105 1.95 -1.74 -11.41
CA SER A 105 3.00 -0.79 -11.02
C SER A 105 3.23 -0.72 -9.51
N SER A 106 2.18 -0.86 -8.69
CA SER A 106 2.29 -0.89 -7.23
C SER A 106 3.10 -2.08 -6.73
N THR A 107 3.12 -3.20 -7.47
CA THR A 107 3.93 -4.38 -7.12
C THR A 107 5.42 -4.06 -7.16
N PHE A 108 5.88 -3.32 -8.17
CA PHE A 108 7.27 -2.87 -8.26
C PHE A 108 7.63 -1.96 -7.08
N TYR A 109 6.83 -0.93 -6.82
CA TYR A 109 7.14 0.06 -5.78
C TYR A 109 7.06 -0.52 -4.36
N ASN A 110 6.08 -1.37 -4.09
CA ASN A 110 5.95 -2.03 -2.78
C ASN A 110 7.13 -2.96 -2.48
N LYS A 111 7.71 -3.57 -3.53
CA LYS A 111 8.72 -4.62 -3.38
C LYS A 111 10.16 -4.12 -3.51
N LEU A 112 10.39 -3.15 -4.39
CA LEU A 112 11.71 -2.62 -4.74
C LEU A 112 11.95 -1.22 -4.16
N GLY A 113 10.94 -0.60 -3.55
CA GLY A 113 11.01 0.74 -3.00
C GLY A 113 10.56 1.83 -3.98
N LEU A 114 10.49 3.06 -3.47
CA LEU A 114 10.07 4.25 -4.23
C LEU A 114 11.28 4.98 -4.83
N ALA A 115 11.03 5.74 -5.90
CA ALA A 115 11.96 6.70 -6.54
C ALA A 115 13.46 6.36 -6.38
N LYS A 116 14.17 7.06 -5.49
CA LYS A 116 15.61 6.87 -5.24
C LYS A 116 15.95 5.43 -4.82
N LYS A 117 15.17 4.83 -3.91
CA LYS A 117 15.40 3.46 -3.43
C LYS A 117 15.22 2.44 -4.54
N LEU A 118 14.28 2.67 -5.45
CA LEU A 118 14.12 1.85 -6.65
C LEU A 118 15.37 1.94 -7.53
N ALA A 119 15.89 3.14 -7.78
CA ALA A 119 17.11 3.31 -8.58
C ALA A 119 18.33 2.61 -7.95
N GLU A 120 18.50 2.72 -6.63
CA GLU A 120 19.53 1.99 -5.89
C GLU A 120 19.33 0.47 -6.01
N THR A 121 18.11 -0.02 -5.85
CA THR A 121 17.80 -1.45 -5.96
C THR A 121 18.07 -2.00 -7.37
N ILE A 122 17.81 -1.20 -8.41
CA ILE A 122 18.15 -1.58 -9.80
C ILE A 122 19.66 -1.56 -10.02
N LEU A 123 20.38 -0.55 -9.49
CA LEU A 123 21.85 -0.49 -9.53
C LEU A 123 22.48 -1.71 -8.85
N ASP A 124 22.02 -2.05 -7.64
CA ASP A 124 22.48 -3.24 -6.90
C ASP A 124 22.21 -4.53 -7.69
N PHE A 125 21.07 -4.60 -8.38
CA PHE A 125 20.70 -5.76 -9.18
C PHE A 125 21.58 -5.95 -10.43
N VAL A 126 21.87 -4.86 -11.14
CA VAL A 126 22.76 -4.93 -12.32
C VAL A 126 24.21 -5.11 -11.90
N GLY A 127 24.65 -4.46 -10.82
CA GLY A 127 26.04 -4.44 -10.34
C GLY A 127 27.00 -3.90 -11.39
N ASP A 128 28.29 -4.25 -11.26
CA ASP A 128 29.35 -3.87 -12.22
C ASP A 128 29.41 -4.78 -13.46
N LYS A 129 28.28 -5.38 -13.86
CA LYS A 129 28.24 -6.29 -15.01
C LYS A 129 28.42 -5.50 -16.30
N ARG A 130 29.39 -5.93 -17.12
CA ARG A 130 29.58 -5.41 -18.48
C ARG A 130 28.28 -5.48 -19.28
N GLY A 131 27.98 -4.43 -20.02
CA GLY A 131 26.80 -4.36 -20.89
C GLY A 131 25.53 -3.90 -20.20
N TYR A 132 25.62 -3.22 -19.06
CA TYR A 132 24.52 -2.49 -18.38
C TYR A 132 24.77 -0.99 -18.26
N ASP A 133 25.73 -0.47 -19.02
CA ASP A 133 26.15 0.94 -19.00
C ASP A 133 24.99 1.91 -19.27
N ASP A 134 24.06 1.50 -20.16
CA ASP A 134 22.82 2.18 -20.47
C ASP A 134 21.90 2.33 -19.25
N VAL A 135 21.66 1.21 -18.55
CA VAL A 135 20.81 1.13 -17.37
C VAL A 135 21.43 1.92 -16.21
N ILE A 136 22.74 1.78 -16.00
CA ILE A 136 23.50 2.51 -14.97
C ILE A 136 23.38 4.02 -15.23
N LYS A 137 23.57 4.47 -16.47
CA LYS A 137 23.42 5.87 -16.85
C LYS A 137 22.01 6.40 -16.55
N ILE A 138 20.97 5.67 -16.94
CA ILE A 138 19.57 6.05 -16.66
C ILE A 138 19.31 6.11 -15.14
N CYS A 139 19.77 5.12 -14.37
CA CYS A 139 19.63 5.11 -12.91
C CYS A 139 20.32 6.29 -12.25
N ASN A 140 21.53 6.65 -12.66
CA ASN A 140 22.27 7.79 -12.10
C ASN A 140 21.58 9.12 -12.41
N LEU A 141 21.09 9.31 -13.64
CA LEU A 141 20.29 10.48 -13.99
C LEU A 141 19.01 10.56 -13.16
N ALA A 142 18.32 9.44 -12.97
CA ALA A 142 17.13 9.36 -12.13
C ALA A 142 17.45 9.71 -10.67
N ARG A 143 18.55 9.20 -10.11
CA ARG A 143 19.00 9.54 -8.75
C ARG A 143 19.28 11.02 -8.58
N GLU A 144 19.98 11.66 -9.51
CA GLU A 144 20.25 13.10 -9.43
C GLU A 144 18.96 13.92 -9.56
N LYS A 145 18.03 13.50 -10.43
CA LYS A 145 16.70 14.12 -10.53
C LYS A 145 15.89 13.97 -9.23
N PHE A 146 15.91 12.79 -8.61
CA PHE A 146 15.21 12.57 -7.34
C PHE A 146 15.90 13.26 -6.17
N LYS A 147 17.22 13.42 -6.19
CA LYS A 147 17.99 14.18 -5.20
C LYS A 147 17.77 15.69 -5.34
N ALA A 148 17.62 16.21 -6.56
CA ALA A 148 17.23 17.59 -6.80
C ALA A 148 15.80 17.84 -6.27
N ASN A 149 14.88 16.90 -6.51
CA ASN A 149 13.55 16.96 -5.89
C ASN A 149 13.61 16.85 -4.35
N ASP A 150 14.49 16.03 -3.76
CA ASP A 150 14.69 15.97 -2.29
C ASP A 150 15.32 17.27 -1.75
N LYS A 151 16.14 17.98 -2.54
CA LYS A 151 16.74 19.27 -2.16
C LYS A 151 15.80 20.46 -2.36
N GLU A 152 14.82 20.34 -3.26
CA GLU A 152 13.67 21.27 -3.36
C GLU A 152 12.59 20.97 -2.31
N VAL A 153 12.71 19.87 -1.55
CA VAL A 153 11.97 19.65 -0.30
C VAL A 153 12.80 20.23 0.85
N GLY A 154 12.97 21.55 0.85
CA GLY A 154 13.28 22.25 2.10
C GLY A 154 12.01 22.21 2.94
N GLU A 155 12.02 21.52 4.09
CA GLU A 155 11.09 21.60 5.24
C GLU A 155 9.60 21.97 5.02
N ASP A 156 9.04 21.78 3.82
CA ASP A 156 7.61 21.92 3.60
C ASP A 156 7.00 20.56 3.93
N LEU A 157 6.38 20.50 5.10
CA LEU A 157 5.47 19.45 5.55
C LEU A 157 4.71 18.89 4.34
N ILE A 158 4.72 17.57 4.10
CA ILE A 158 4.06 16.96 2.95
C ILE A 158 2.56 17.32 3.02
N THR A 159 2.16 18.40 2.33
CA THR A 159 0.78 18.86 2.33
C THR A 159 -0.03 17.99 1.38
N GLY A 160 -1.25 17.68 1.79
CA GLY A 160 -2.27 17.08 0.98
C GLY A 160 -3.62 17.71 1.32
N PHE A 161 -4.71 17.11 0.86
CA PHE A 161 -6.01 17.74 0.90
C PHE A 161 -7.05 16.83 1.54
N VAL A 162 -7.84 17.36 2.48
CA VAL A 162 -9.12 16.79 2.88
C VAL A 162 -10.22 17.54 2.14
N TYR A 163 -11.07 16.84 1.42
CA TYR A 163 -12.09 17.44 0.56
C TYR A 163 -13.50 17.04 0.94
N LEU A 164 -14.44 17.91 0.54
CA LEU A 164 -15.87 17.65 0.50
C LEU A 164 -16.30 17.71 -0.96
N GLY A 165 -16.92 16.64 -1.46
CA GLY A 165 -17.57 16.65 -2.77
C GLY A 165 -18.95 16.02 -2.74
N LYS A 166 -19.68 16.14 -3.85
CA LYS A 166 -21.09 15.75 -3.98
C LYS A 166 -21.30 14.90 -5.23
N GLN A 167 -22.13 13.87 -5.10
CA GLN A 167 -22.58 13.04 -6.21
C GLN A 167 -23.90 12.36 -5.84
N HIS A 168 -24.88 12.29 -6.76
CA HIS A 168 -26.21 11.71 -6.50
C HIS A 168 -26.90 12.23 -5.23
N GLY A 169 -26.79 13.53 -4.95
CA GLY A 169 -27.36 14.16 -3.74
C GLY A 169 -26.73 13.72 -2.41
N ARG A 170 -25.65 12.94 -2.46
CA ARG A 170 -24.86 12.51 -1.29
C ARG A 170 -23.52 13.23 -1.28
N TYR A 171 -22.91 13.29 -0.11
CA TYR A 171 -21.65 14.01 0.09
C TYR A 171 -20.55 13.05 0.50
N LYS A 172 -19.36 13.25 -0.04
CA LYS A 172 -18.17 12.47 0.27
C LYS A 172 -17.16 13.34 0.98
N ILE A 173 -16.62 12.84 2.08
CA ILE A 173 -15.47 13.46 2.77
C ILE A 173 -14.31 12.50 2.69
N GLY A 174 -13.26 12.88 1.98
CA GLY A 174 -12.09 12.03 1.80
C GLY A 174 -10.80 12.84 1.78
N LYS A 175 -9.67 12.14 1.70
CA LYS A 175 -8.35 12.75 1.55
C LYS A 175 -7.62 12.34 0.28
N THR A 176 -6.71 13.19 -0.20
CA THR A 176 -5.87 12.94 -1.38
C THR A 176 -4.64 13.84 -1.40
N LYS A 177 -3.56 13.39 -2.04
CA LYS A 177 -2.41 14.26 -2.39
C LYS A 177 -2.63 15.04 -3.69
N ASN A 178 -3.64 14.67 -4.49
CA ASN A 178 -3.97 15.33 -5.75
C ASN A 178 -5.50 15.39 -5.93
N LEU A 179 -6.07 16.60 -5.83
CA LEU A 179 -7.53 16.84 -5.90
C LEU A 179 -8.09 16.57 -7.30
N TYR A 180 -7.40 17.01 -8.35
CA TYR A 180 -7.88 16.90 -9.73
C TYR A 180 -7.98 15.44 -10.17
N ARG A 181 -6.90 14.67 -9.96
CA ARG A 181 -6.91 13.23 -10.26
C ARG A 181 -7.96 12.48 -9.44
N ARG A 182 -8.12 12.84 -8.16
CA ARG A 182 -9.11 12.18 -7.30
C ARG A 182 -10.55 12.47 -7.75
N ARG A 183 -10.85 13.68 -8.22
CA ARG A 183 -12.15 14.02 -8.82
C ARG A 183 -12.41 13.15 -10.05
N GLU A 184 -11.44 13.05 -10.96
CA GLU A 184 -11.55 12.22 -12.16
C GLU A 184 -11.77 10.73 -11.83
N ASP A 185 -10.98 10.18 -10.91
CA ASP A 185 -11.11 8.78 -10.47
C ASP A 185 -12.52 8.50 -9.91
N ILE A 186 -13.09 9.42 -9.13
CA ILE A 186 -14.43 9.25 -8.55
C ILE A 186 -15.52 9.38 -9.61
N THR A 187 -15.40 10.38 -10.50
CA THR A 187 -16.32 10.55 -11.63
C THR A 187 -16.32 9.32 -12.53
N LEU A 188 -15.15 8.76 -12.86
CA LEU A 188 -15.01 7.57 -13.70
C LEU A 188 -15.65 6.32 -13.07
N MET A 189 -15.57 6.19 -11.74
CA MET A 189 -16.22 5.10 -11.00
C MET A 189 -17.71 5.35 -10.72
N GLY A 190 -18.21 6.55 -11.02
CA GLY A 190 -19.59 6.98 -10.82
C GLY A 190 -20.40 6.94 -12.11
N SER A 191 -21.72 7.06 -11.99
CA SER A 191 -22.61 7.26 -13.14
C SER A 191 -22.92 8.74 -13.40
N GLU A 192 -22.37 9.65 -12.58
CA GLU A 192 -22.51 11.11 -12.67
C GLU A 192 -21.19 11.78 -12.28
N GLU A 193 -21.06 13.05 -12.64
CA GLU A 193 -19.92 13.89 -12.28
C GLU A 193 -19.79 14.09 -10.77
N PHE A 194 -18.56 14.02 -10.26
CA PHE A 194 -18.22 14.37 -8.89
C PHE A 194 -17.97 15.87 -8.74
N ASP A 195 -18.90 16.56 -8.06
CA ASP A 195 -18.80 17.98 -7.75
C ASP A 195 -17.88 18.21 -6.54
N LEU A 196 -16.68 18.73 -6.78
CA LEU A 196 -15.76 19.12 -5.70
C LEU A 196 -16.22 20.45 -5.08
N LEU A 197 -16.73 20.41 -3.86
CA LEU A 197 -17.36 21.58 -3.21
C LEU A 197 -16.39 22.41 -2.37
N HIS A 198 -15.42 21.78 -1.71
CA HIS A 198 -14.41 22.43 -0.88
C HIS A 198 -13.23 21.49 -0.58
N TRP A 199 -12.10 22.07 -0.18
CA TRP A 199 -10.92 21.33 0.25
C TRP A 199 -10.13 22.11 1.30
N ILE A 200 -9.36 21.38 2.10
CA ILE A 200 -8.49 21.86 3.17
C ILE A 200 -7.11 21.28 2.91
N GLU A 201 -6.15 22.12 2.55
CA GLU A 201 -4.73 21.78 2.47
C GLU A 201 -4.14 21.67 3.88
N THR A 202 -3.45 20.56 4.14
CA THR A 202 -2.93 20.18 5.46
C THR A 202 -1.84 19.12 5.33
N ASP A 203 -0.93 19.09 6.28
CA ASP A 203 0.04 18.01 6.51
C ASP A 203 -0.56 16.82 7.29
N ASP A 204 -1.60 17.04 8.10
CA ASP A 204 -2.38 16.02 8.82
C ASP A 204 -3.73 15.71 8.16
N MET A 205 -3.67 15.16 6.94
CA MET A 205 -4.87 14.68 6.26
C MET A 205 -5.63 13.61 7.07
N GLY A 206 -4.91 12.81 7.86
CA GLY A 206 -5.47 11.71 8.64
C GLY A 206 -6.35 12.20 9.77
N GLY A 207 -5.84 13.10 10.60
CA GLY A 207 -6.56 13.67 11.73
C GLY A 207 -7.74 14.53 11.29
N ILE A 208 -7.56 15.39 10.27
CA ILE A 208 -8.65 16.25 9.78
C ILE A 208 -9.79 15.43 9.16
N GLU A 209 -9.49 14.40 8.37
CA GLU A 209 -10.52 13.50 7.82
C GLU A 209 -11.26 12.76 8.94
N ALA A 210 -10.52 12.19 9.91
CA ALA A 210 -11.10 11.48 11.04
C ALA A 210 -11.99 12.37 11.91
N TYR A 211 -11.61 13.63 12.12
CA TYR A 211 -12.42 14.63 12.80
C TYR A 211 -13.77 14.81 12.11
N TRP A 212 -13.78 15.04 10.80
CA TRP A 212 -15.01 15.27 10.04
C TRP A 212 -15.90 14.04 9.95
N HIS A 213 -15.30 12.85 9.78
CA HIS A 213 -16.02 11.59 9.82
C HIS A 213 -16.68 11.36 11.18
N THR A 214 -15.97 11.65 12.27
CA THR A 214 -16.51 11.55 13.64
C THR A 214 -17.63 12.55 13.86
N ARG A 215 -17.42 13.81 13.47
CA ARG A 215 -18.40 14.90 13.61
C ARG A 215 -19.70 14.63 12.86
N PHE A 216 -19.63 14.02 11.68
CA PHE A 216 -20.81 13.68 10.87
C PHE A 216 -21.21 12.20 10.96
N LYS A 217 -20.72 11.46 11.95
CA LYS A 217 -20.95 10.01 12.10
C LYS A 217 -22.45 9.64 12.12
N GLN A 218 -23.29 10.46 12.73
CA GLN A 218 -24.75 10.24 12.76
C GLN A 218 -25.42 10.33 11.37
N LYS A 219 -24.73 10.91 10.38
CA LYS A 219 -25.20 11.13 9.00
C LYS A 219 -24.48 10.21 8.01
N TRP A 220 -23.68 9.27 8.51
CA TRP A 220 -22.93 8.31 7.71
C TRP A 220 -23.87 7.35 6.97
N ILE A 221 -23.56 7.08 5.70
CA ILE A 221 -24.31 6.13 4.87
C ILE A 221 -23.49 4.86 4.70
N ARG A 222 -22.33 4.97 4.02
CA ARG A 222 -21.40 3.87 3.76
C ARG A 222 -20.04 4.41 3.31
N GLY A 223 -18.95 3.76 3.75
CA GLY A 223 -17.59 4.15 3.41
C GLY A 223 -17.30 5.60 3.81
N GLU A 224 -17.07 6.46 2.83
CA GLU A 224 -16.77 7.90 3.04
C GLU A 224 -17.97 8.80 2.68
N TRP A 225 -19.18 8.24 2.55
CA TRP A 225 -20.39 8.95 2.10
C TRP A 225 -21.36 9.28 3.23
N PHE A 226 -21.93 10.48 3.18
CA PHE A 226 -22.78 11.09 4.21
C PHE A 226 -24.03 11.75 3.61
N LYS A 227 -25.12 11.78 4.39
CA LYS A 227 -26.35 12.54 4.11
C LYS A 227 -26.29 13.90 4.82
N LEU A 228 -25.48 14.81 4.29
CA LEU A 228 -25.27 16.14 4.88
C LEU A 228 -26.39 17.13 4.52
N SER A 229 -26.72 17.99 5.47
CA SER A 229 -27.65 19.11 5.28
C SER A 229 -26.91 20.38 4.82
N PRO A 230 -27.61 21.40 4.32
CA PRO A 230 -26.98 22.67 3.94
C PRO A 230 -26.19 23.34 5.07
N SER A 231 -26.61 23.20 6.33
CA SER A 231 -25.87 23.73 7.47
C SER A 231 -24.56 22.99 7.72
N ASP A 232 -24.51 21.67 7.52
CA ASP A 232 -23.28 20.87 7.63
C ASP A 232 -22.25 21.27 6.58
N ILE A 233 -22.69 21.48 5.35
CA ILE A 233 -21.83 21.93 4.25
C ILE A 233 -21.24 23.30 4.57
N LYS A 234 -22.05 24.21 5.11
CA LYS A 234 -21.56 25.52 5.57
C LYS A 234 -20.52 25.38 6.68
N VAL A 235 -20.74 24.45 7.63
CA VAL A 235 -19.78 24.20 8.72
C VAL A 235 -18.45 23.67 8.18
N PHE A 236 -18.46 22.75 7.20
CA PHE A 236 -17.23 22.28 6.55
C PHE A 236 -16.53 23.41 5.77
N LYS A 237 -17.28 24.19 4.99
CA LYS A 237 -16.76 25.30 4.17
C LYS A 237 -16.18 26.47 4.97
N ARG A 238 -16.45 26.54 6.29
CA ARG A 238 -15.83 27.54 7.17
C ARG A 238 -14.35 27.28 7.44
N TRP A 239 -13.87 26.06 7.24
CA TRP A 239 -12.45 25.77 7.37
C TRP A 239 -11.69 26.41 6.20
N PRO A 240 -10.57 27.12 6.47
CA PRO A 240 -9.80 27.75 5.42
C PRO A 240 -9.22 26.66 4.50
N LYS A 241 -9.04 27.02 3.22
CA LYS A 241 -8.49 26.08 2.23
C LYS A 241 -7.04 25.70 2.48
N LYS A 242 -6.34 26.43 3.35
CA LYS A 242 -5.01 26.13 3.84
C LYS A 242 -4.98 26.36 5.35
N ILE A 243 -4.52 25.37 6.08
CA ILE A 243 -4.25 25.48 7.51
C ILE A 243 -2.74 25.41 7.65
N GLY A 244 -2.15 26.52 8.10
CA GLY A 244 -0.72 26.62 8.39
C GLY A 244 -0.43 26.15 9.81
#